data_AF-A0ABD1NC52-F1
#
_entry.id   AF-A0ABD1NC52-F1
#
_cell.length_a   1.000
_cell.length_b   1.000
_cell.length_c   1.000
_cell.angle_alpha   90.00
_cell.angle_beta   90.00
_cell.angle_gamma   90.00
#
_symmetry.space_group_name_H-M   'P 1'
#
loop_
_entity.id
_entity.type
_entity.pdbx_description
1 polymer ?
#
loop_
_entity_poly.entity_id
_entity_poly.type
_entity_poly.pdbx_seq_one_letter_code
_entity_poly.pdbx_strand_id
1 'polypeptide(L)'
;MAGKNNKCVYDSIKFSDSEDEYDYESDDSAKELALPLEKLNLGPKKKLLVMNLNGLLLHRVHRADKSKIANSREVDGRYRNYLDDALNYAIGASRKKMLFVWDQEQCTNSGFKCKENARKPLFFKELSKIFENVKKGGPFSASNTLLIDDKPYKAFLNPPNTGIFPESYVPHNDADKELDPNGELCIFLKGVAEAGDVGIYVKDHPFGQPAVSSSHPDWEFYSQVKESILQKRGH
;
A
#
# COMPACT_ATOMS: atom_id res chain seq x y z
N MET A 1 43.86 -18.34 36.83
CA MET A 1 42.58 -17.61 36.83
C MET A 1 42.34 -17.15 35.39
N ALA A 2 41.48 -17.86 34.64
CA ALA A 2 40.10 -17.48 34.31
C ALA A 2 40.02 -16.34 33.27
N GLY A 3 39.31 -16.40 32.14
CA GLY A 3 38.36 -17.37 31.58
C GLY A 3 38.41 -17.32 30.05
N LYS A 4 38.23 -18.46 29.37
CA LYS A 4 36.95 -19.04 28.88
C LYS A 4 36.40 -18.34 27.62
N ASN A 5 36.84 -18.87 26.48
CA ASN A 5 36.01 -19.01 25.28
C ASN A 5 34.77 -19.82 25.64
N ASN A 6 33.56 -19.28 25.43
CA ASN A 6 32.36 -20.09 25.32
C ASN A 6 31.58 -19.66 24.08
N LYS A 7 31.70 -20.50 23.05
CA LYS A 7 30.77 -20.60 21.92
C LYS A 7 29.37 -20.84 22.49
N CYS A 8 28.41 -20.03 22.07
CA CYS A 8 27.00 -20.28 22.36
C CYS A 8 26.57 -21.53 21.59
N VAL A 9 26.53 -22.67 22.27
CA VAL A 9 25.91 -23.89 21.77
C VAL A 9 24.42 -23.76 22.09
N TYR A 10 23.58 -23.72 21.07
CA TYR A 10 22.15 -23.89 21.26
C TYR A 10 21.90 -25.35 21.65
N ASP A 11 21.44 -25.57 22.88
CA ASP A 11 20.88 -26.84 23.29
C ASP A 11 19.62 -27.10 22.47
N SER A 12 19.66 -28.14 21.64
CA SER A 12 18.48 -28.76 21.06
C SER A 12 17.71 -29.43 22.19
N ILE A 13 16.67 -28.76 22.66
CA ILE A 13 15.68 -29.35 23.57
C ILE A 13 15.06 -30.54 22.84
N LYS A 14 15.49 -31.75 23.22
CA LYS A 14 14.85 -32.99 22.80
C LYS A 14 13.62 -33.17 23.66
N PHE A 15 12.44 -33.10 23.04
CA PHE A 15 11.23 -33.62 23.65
C PHE A 15 11.33 -35.15 23.62
N SER A 16 11.30 -35.78 24.79
CA SER A 16 11.08 -37.22 24.91
C SER A 16 9.60 -37.43 25.16
N ASP A 17 8.87 -37.88 24.14
CA ASP A 17 7.58 -38.51 24.36
C ASP A 17 7.85 -39.93 24.87
N SER A 18 7.74 -40.10 26.19
CA SER A 18 7.55 -41.41 26.79
C SER A 18 6.05 -41.68 26.77
N GLU A 19 5.60 -42.46 25.79
CA GLU A 19 4.26 -43.01 25.76
C GLU A 19 4.17 -44.13 26.81
N ASP A 20 3.71 -43.78 28.01
CA ASP A 20 3.19 -44.76 28.95
C ASP A 20 1.72 -45.00 28.62
N GLU A 21 1.43 -46.20 28.09
CA GLU A 21 0.10 -46.69 27.72
C GLU A 21 -0.70 -46.99 29.01
N TYR A 22 -1.47 -46.00 29.47
CA TYR A 22 -2.49 -46.18 30.50
C TYR A 22 -3.87 -46.22 29.85
N ASP A 23 -4.54 -47.37 29.94
CA ASP A 23 -5.91 -47.58 29.47
C ASP A 23 -6.90 -46.87 30.42
N TYR A 24 -7.25 -45.63 30.08
CA TYR A 24 -8.32 -44.89 30.73
C TYR A 24 -9.61 -45.10 29.94
N GLU A 25 -10.62 -45.70 30.58
CA GLU A 25 -11.99 -45.71 30.05
C GLU A 25 -12.47 -44.26 29.85
N SER A 26 -12.62 -43.89 28.58
CA SER A 26 -13.05 -42.57 28.13
C SER A 26 -14.57 -42.45 28.28
N ASP A 27 -15.03 -41.83 29.37
CA ASP A 27 -16.35 -41.20 29.41
C ASP A 27 -16.31 -39.95 28.52
N ASP A 28 -16.77 -40.11 27.27
CA ASP A 28 -16.69 -39.13 26.18
C ASP A 28 -17.67 -37.97 26.37
N SER A 29 -17.43 -37.18 27.42
CA SER A 29 -17.82 -35.78 27.44
C SER A 29 -16.57 -34.93 27.27
N ALA A 30 -15.94 -35.05 26.10
CA ALA A 30 -14.93 -34.11 25.64
C ALA A 30 -15.52 -32.70 25.64
N LYS A 31 -15.40 -32.00 26.77
CA LYS A 31 -15.64 -30.56 26.85
C LYS A 31 -14.57 -29.95 25.96
N GLU A 32 -14.98 -29.61 24.74
CA GLU A 32 -14.22 -28.82 23.79
C GLU A 32 -13.65 -27.61 24.53
N LEU A 33 -12.38 -27.67 24.91
CA LEU A 33 -11.64 -26.55 25.48
C LEU A 33 -11.30 -25.60 24.33
N ALA A 34 -12.34 -25.04 23.71
CA ALA A 34 -12.24 -23.95 22.76
C ALA A 34 -11.74 -22.73 23.53
N LEU A 35 -10.42 -22.58 23.62
CA LEU A 35 -9.82 -21.35 24.11
C LEU A 35 -10.35 -20.22 23.21
N PRO A 36 -11.01 -19.19 23.77
CA PRO A 36 -11.55 -18.09 22.98
C PRO A 36 -10.38 -17.19 22.55
N LEU A 37 -9.65 -17.62 21.52
CA LEU A 37 -8.57 -16.89 20.88
C LEU A 37 -9.05 -15.55 20.29
N GLU A 38 -10.37 -15.42 20.09
CA GLU A 38 -11.09 -14.19 19.73
C GLU A 38 -10.82 -13.03 20.69
N LYS A 39 -10.44 -13.32 21.95
CA LYS A 39 -10.12 -12.33 22.99
C LYS A 39 -8.64 -11.97 23.05
N LEU A 40 -7.79 -12.58 22.21
CA LEU A 40 -6.38 -12.22 22.12
C LEU A 40 -6.20 -10.91 21.35
N ASN A 41 -6.20 -9.80 22.09
CA ASN A 41 -5.82 -8.51 21.55
C ASN A 41 -4.29 -8.38 21.51
N LEU A 42 -3.69 -8.69 20.36
CA LEU A 42 -2.24 -8.60 20.11
C LEU A 42 -1.72 -7.15 19.95
N GLY A 43 -2.53 -6.15 20.34
CA GLY A 43 -2.26 -4.73 20.13
C GLY A 43 -2.62 -4.27 18.71
N PRO A 44 -2.41 -2.97 18.41
CA PRO A 44 -2.77 -2.41 17.11
C PRO A 44 -2.00 -3.10 15.98
N LYS A 45 -2.72 -3.74 15.06
CA LYS A 45 -2.11 -4.26 13.82
C LYS A 45 -1.59 -3.07 13.02
N LYS A 46 -0.27 -2.98 12.86
CA LYS A 46 0.38 -1.98 12.00
C LYS A 46 -0.31 -1.96 10.64
N LYS A 47 -0.65 -0.76 10.17
CA LYS A 47 -1.17 -0.52 8.82
C LYS A 47 -0.03 -0.10 7.89
N LEU A 48 -0.11 -0.49 6.63
CA LEU A 48 0.75 0.03 5.59
C LEU A 48 0.01 1.09 4.79
N LEU A 49 0.62 2.28 4.70
CA LEU A 49 0.16 3.34 3.82
C LEU A 49 1.10 3.44 2.63
N VAL A 50 0.56 3.33 1.42
CA VAL A 50 1.29 3.47 0.16
C VAL A 50 0.83 4.76 -0.51
N MET A 51 1.68 5.78 -0.54
CA MET A 51 1.31 7.12 -1.04
C MET A 51 1.94 7.41 -2.40
N ASN A 52 1.13 7.87 -3.35
CA ASN A 52 1.65 8.41 -4.60
C ASN A 52 2.44 9.70 -4.36
N LEU A 53 3.56 9.87 -5.06
CA LEU A 53 4.39 11.07 -4.92
C LEU A 53 3.85 12.22 -5.78
N ASN A 54 3.57 11.95 -7.06
CA ASN A 54 3.18 12.99 -8.02
C ASN A 54 1.69 13.09 -8.20
N GLY A 55 1.13 14.26 -7.94
CA GLY A 55 -0.31 14.49 -7.94
C GLY A 55 -0.93 14.39 -6.55
N LEU A 56 -0.14 14.04 -5.52
CA LEU A 56 -0.57 14.08 -4.12
C LEU A 56 0.38 14.92 -3.27
N LEU A 57 1.66 14.53 -3.16
CA LEU A 57 2.64 15.23 -2.32
C LEU A 57 3.35 16.38 -3.04
N LEU A 58 3.47 16.30 -4.36
CA LEU A 58 4.06 17.35 -5.17
C LEU A 58 3.51 17.32 -6.60
N HIS A 59 3.76 18.41 -7.33
CA HIS A 59 3.45 18.51 -8.75
C HIS A 59 4.76 18.52 -9.56
N ARG A 60 4.91 17.58 -10.49
CA ARG A 60 6.07 17.53 -11.40
C ARG A 60 5.67 17.78 -12.82
N VAL A 61 6.53 18.53 -13.50
CA VAL A 61 6.41 18.82 -14.91
C VAL A 61 7.74 18.52 -15.58
N HIS A 62 7.69 17.84 -16.73
CA HIS A 62 8.88 17.65 -17.54
C HIS A 62 9.31 19.01 -18.09
N ARG A 63 10.59 19.37 -17.98
CA ARG A 63 11.10 20.71 -18.36
C ARG A 63 10.80 21.11 -19.80
N ALA A 64 10.62 20.15 -20.71
CA ALA A 64 10.22 20.42 -22.09
C ALA A 64 8.76 20.90 -22.24
N ASP A 65 7.87 20.52 -21.31
CA ASP A 65 6.45 20.93 -21.31
C ASP A 65 6.29 22.32 -20.66
N LYS A 66 6.85 23.35 -21.30
CA LYS A 66 6.87 24.72 -20.77
C LYS A 66 5.47 25.25 -20.42
N SER A 67 4.44 24.87 -21.16
CA SER A 67 3.05 25.30 -20.92
C SER A 67 2.45 24.76 -19.62
N LYS A 68 3.00 23.68 -19.07
CA LYS A 68 2.55 23.09 -17.81
C LYS A 68 3.35 23.57 -16.61
N ILE A 69 4.48 24.26 -16.83
CA ILE A 69 5.26 24.85 -15.75
C ILE A 69 4.47 26.05 -15.22
N ALA A 70 4.18 26.03 -13.93
CA ALA A 70 3.52 27.11 -13.22
C ALA A 70 4.28 28.44 -13.45
N ASN A 71 3.62 29.42 -14.07
CA ASN A 71 4.21 30.75 -14.31
C ASN A 71 4.02 31.71 -13.13
N SER A 72 3.04 31.44 -12.26
CA SER A 72 2.71 32.29 -11.12
C SER A 72 3.44 31.90 -9.82
N ARG A 73 4.32 30.89 -9.86
CA ARG A 73 5.09 30.45 -8.69
C ARG A 73 6.51 30.05 -9.11
N GLU A 74 7.49 30.29 -8.25
CA GLU A 74 8.84 29.80 -8.48
C GLU A 74 8.91 28.27 -8.34
N VAL A 75 9.72 27.61 -9.18
CA VAL A 75 9.91 26.16 -9.06
C VAL A 75 10.73 25.85 -7.80
N ASP A 76 10.22 24.97 -6.93
CA ASP A 76 10.90 24.61 -5.68
C ASP A 76 12.22 23.87 -5.93
N GLY A 77 12.37 23.26 -7.11
CA GLY A 77 13.58 22.53 -7.47
C GLY A 77 13.64 22.09 -8.93
N ARG A 78 14.86 21.82 -9.39
CA ARG A 78 15.16 21.15 -10.66
C ARG A 78 16.08 19.97 -10.37
N TYR A 79 15.78 18.79 -10.91
CA TYR A 79 16.56 17.59 -10.66
C TYR A 79 16.75 16.74 -11.92
N ARG A 80 17.81 15.95 -11.90
CA ARG A 80 18.11 14.92 -12.91
C ARG A 80 17.73 13.53 -12.42
N ASN A 81 17.97 13.25 -11.12
CA ASN A 81 17.59 11.99 -10.48
C ASN A 81 16.16 12.09 -9.96
N TYR A 82 15.25 11.42 -10.68
CA TYR A 82 13.81 11.65 -10.60
C TYR A 82 13.18 11.43 -9.22
N LEU A 83 13.69 10.48 -8.43
CA LEU A 83 13.00 10.00 -7.23
C LEU A 83 13.59 10.57 -5.95
N ASP A 84 14.91 10.55 -5.82
CA ASP A 84 15.57 10.97 -4.59
C ASP A 84 15.37 12.46 -4.28
N ASP A 85 15.60 13.30 -5.27
CA ASP A 85 15.43 14.74 -5.12
C ASP A 85 13.97 15.08 -4.86
N ALA A 86 13.05 14.46 -5.61
CA ALA A 86 11.60 14.66 -5.43
C ALA A 86 11.12 14.26 -4.03
N LEU A 87 11.63 13.15 -3.47
CA LEU A 87 11.33 12.76 -2.08
C LEU A 87 11.92 13.77 -1.08
N ASN A 88 13.13 14.25 -1.31
CA ASN A 88 13.74 15.24 -0.43
C ASN A 88 12.94 16.55 -0.41
N TYR A 89 12.43 17.02 -1.56
CA TYR A 89 11.54 18.18 -1.62
C TYR A 89 10.19 17.92 -0.96
N ALA A 90 9.56 16.76 -1.19
CA ALA A 90 8.21 16.48 -0.69
C ALA A 90 8.15 16.24 0.83
N ILE A 91 9.09 15.45 1.37
CA ILE A 91 8.99 14.93 2.74
C ILE A 91 10.26 15.11 3.57
N GLY A 92 11.34 15.63 2.97
CA GLY A 92 12.57 16.01 3.67
C GLY A 92 13.05 15.00 4.69
N ALA A 93 13.24 15.44 5.94
CA ALA A 93 13.73 14.62 7.03
C ALA A 93 12.82 13.41 7.38
N SER A 94 11.54 13.44 7.00
CA SER A 94 10.61 12.31 7.21
C SER A 94 10.91 11.12 6.31
N ARG A 95 11.70 11.29 5.25
CA ARG A 95 12.17 10.21 4.36
C ARG A 95 12.80 9.04 5.12
N LYS A 96 13.55 9.32 6.20
CA LYS A 96 14.19 8.28 7.04
C LYS A 96 13.19 7.36 7.76
N LYS A 97 11.90 7.73 7.79
CA LYS A 97 10.82 6.94 8.39
C LYS A 97 10.10 6.04 7.38
N MET A 98 10.39 6.16 6.08
CA MET A 98 9.78 5.32 5.04
C MET A 98 10.24 3.86 5.17
N LEU A 99 9.33 2.93 4.89
CA LEU A 99 9.65 1.50 4.85
C LEU A 99 10.33 1.10 3.53
N PHE A 100 9.85 1.64 2.42
CA PHE A 100 10.38 1.39 1.08
C PHE A 100 10.02 2.54 0.15
N VAL A 101 10.66 2.56 -1.02
CA VAL A 101 10.29 3.41 -2.16
C VAL A 101 9.78 2.49 -3.25
N TRP A 102 8.64 2.84 -3.85
CA TRP A 102 8.01 2.07 -4.93
C TRP A 102 8.06 2.86 -6.23
N ASP A 103 8.93 2.46 -7.14
CA ASP A 103 9.12 3.15 -8.41
C ASP A 103 8.31 2.52 -9.56
N GLN A 104 8.52 3.07 -10.76
CA GLN A 104 7.82 2.63 -11.96
C GLN A 104 8.25 1.24 -12.42
N GLU A 105 9.49 0.83 -12.19
CA GLU A 105 10.00 -0.49 -12.62
C GLU A 105 9.32 -1.63 -11.86
N GLN A 106 8.91 -1.34 -10.62
CA GLN A 106 8.16 -2.26 -9.79
C GLN A 106 6.65 -2.26 -10.08
N CYS A 107 6.14 -1.31 -10.86
CA CYS A 107 4.75 -1.30 -11.32
C CYS A 107 4.52 -2.36 -12.42
N THR A 108 3.26 -2.70 -12.67
CA THR A 108 2.89 -3.56 -13.81
C THR A 108 2.70 -2.73 -15.06
N ASN A 109 3.57 -2.94 -16.03
CA ASN A 109 3.42 -2.39 -17.38
C ASN A 109 2.32 -3.16 -18.11
N SER A 110 1.22 -2.48 -18.45
CA SER A 110 0.15 -3.12 -19.23
C SER A 110 0.53 -3.36 -20.69
N GLY A 111 1.49 -2.60 -21.23
CA GLY A 111 1.75 -2.48 -22.67
C GLY A 111 0.85 -1.47 -23.39
N PHE A 112 -0.14 -0.90 -22.71
CA PHE A 112 -1.06 0.10 -23.25
C PHE A 112 -0.62 1.52 -22.89
N LYS A 113 -1.26 2.50 -23.54
CA LYS A 113 -1.12 3.92 -23.23
C LYS A 113 -2.34 4.42 -22.47
N CYS A 114 -2.12 5.41 -21.61
CA CYS A 114 -3.17 6.07 -20.86
C CYS A 114 -4.16 6.79 -21.80
N LYS A 115 -5.46 6.74 -21.50
CA LYS A 115 -6.51 7.41 -22.29
C LYS A 115 -6.37 8.93 -22.25
N GLU A 116 -5.93 9.48 -21.11
CA GLU A 116 -5.70 10.93 -20.97
C GLU A 116 -4.46 11.43 -21.73
N ASN A 117 -3.55 10.53 -22.11
CA ASN A 117 -2.31 10.87 -22.79
C ASN A 117 -1.71 9.67 -23.53
N ALA A 118 -1.85 9.67 -24.86
CA ALA A 118 -1.36 8.61 -25.73
C ALA A 118 0.17 8.37 -25.68
N ARG A 119 0.96 9.30 -25.13
CA ARG A 119 2.41 9.09 -24.93
C ARG A 119 2.72 8.40 -23.60
N LYS A 120 1.85 8.55 -22.59
CA LYS A 120 2.06 8.05 -21.23
C LYS A 120 1.74 6.55 -21.15
N PRO A 121 2.68 5.68 -20.75
CA PRO A 121 2.39 4.27 -20.55
C PRO A 121 1.44 4.05 -19.36
N LEU A 122 0.55 3.07 -19.50
CA LEU A 122 -0.41 2.68 -18.48
C LEU A 122 0.22 1.65 -17.54
N PHE A 123 0.66 2.14 -16.37
CA PHE A 123 1.18 1.33 -15.28
C PHE A 123 0.18 1.14 -14.15
N PHE A 124 0.11 -0.07 -13.60
CA PHE A 124 -0.68 -0.45 -12.43
C PHE A 124 0.19 -0.69 -11.19
N LYS A 125 -0.30 -0.24 -10.03
CA LYS A 125 0.32 -0.41 -8.72
C LYS A 125 -0.34 -1.57 -7.99
N GLU A 126 0.14 -2.79 -8.26
CA GLU A 126 -0.39 -4.02 -7.64
C GLU A 126 0.18 -4.25 -6.24
N LEU A 127 -0.66 -4.21 -5.22
CA LEU A 127 -0.27 -4.38 -3.82
C LEU A 127 0.25 -5.79 -3.52
N SER A 128 -0.15 -6.81 -4.30
CA SER A 128 0.40 -8.17 -4.17
C SER A 128 1.92 -8.19 -4.30
N LYS A 129 2.48 -7.40 -5.21
CA LYS A 129 3.93 -7.24 -5.38
C LYS A 129 4.61 -6.67 -4.13
N ILE A 130 3.92 -5.80 -3.39
CA ILE A 130 4.44 -5.30 -2.11
C ILE A 130 4.41 -6.42 -1.05
N PHE A 131 3.32 -7.17 -0.96
CA PHE A 131 3.16 -8.23 0.05
C PHE A 131 4.22 -9.34 -0.12
N GLU A 132 4.60 -9.61 -1.37
CA GLU A 132 5.64 -10.57 -1.72
C GLU A 132 7.05 -10.07 -1.38
N ASN A 133 7.35 -8.79 -1.57
CA ASN A 133 8.72 -8.27 -1.53
C ASN A 133 9.07 -7.46 -0.26
N VAL A 134 8.10 -6.80 0.37
CA VAL A 134 8.32 -5.96 1.55
C VAL A 134 8.14 -6.78 2.83
N LYS A 135 9.25 -7.21 3.42
CA LYS A 135 9.25 -8.00 4.67
C LYS A 135 9.39 -7.16 5.94
N LYS A 136 9.85 -5.92 5.82
CA LYS A 136 10.05 -5.00 6.95
C LYS A 136 8.72 -4.37 7.38
N GLY A 137 8.39 -4.44 8.67
CA GLY A 137 7.24 -3.75 9.25
C GLY A 137 6.07 -4.66 9.63
N GLY A 138 6.01 -5.86 9.07
CA GLY A 138 5.03 -6.90 9.40
C GLY A 138 4.54 -7.61 8.15
N PRO A 139 3.75 -8.68 8.30
CA PRO A 139 2.99 -9.19 7.17
C PRO A 139 1.98 -8.12 6.74
N PHE A 140 2.07 -7.72 5.48
CA PHE A 140 1.09 -6.84 4.85
C PHE A 140 0.19 -7.65 3.93
N SER A 141 -1.07 -7.25 3.89
CA SER A 141 -2.14 -7.85 3.11
C SER A 141 -3.13 -6.76 2.71
N ALA A 142 -4.15 -7.14 1.93
CA ALA A 142 -5.23 -6.22 1.55
C ALA A 142 -5.98 -5.66 2.79
N SER A 143 -6.11 -6.42 3.86
CA SER A 143 -6.86 -6.02 5.06
C SER A 143 -6.14 -5.00 5.95
N ASN A 144 -4.83 -4.78 5.76
CA ASN A 144 -4.07 -3.80 6.53
C ASN A 144 -3.26 -2.82 5.67
N THR A 145 -3.54 -2.74 4.36
CA THR A 145 -2.80 -1.87 3.44
C THR A 145 -3.76 -0.95 2.70
N LEU A 146 -3.43 0.34 2.66
CA LEU A 146 -4.15 1.36 1.90
C LEU A 146 -3.24 1.99 0.84
N LEU A 147 -3.69 2.04 -0.40
CA LEU A 147 -3.09 2.81 -1.49
C LEU A 147 -3.78 4.18 -1.62
N ILE A 148 -3.01 5.27 -1.58
CA ILE A 148 -3.48 6.61 -1.92
C ILE A 148 -2.85 7.03 -3.24
N ASP A 149 -3.68 7.30 -4.25
CA ASP A 149 -3.23 7.75 -5.57
C ASP A 149 -4.28 8.69 -6.19
N ASP A 150 -3.87 9.77 -6.83
CA ASP A 150 -4.80 10.72 -7.48
C ASP A 150 -5.36 10.19 -8.82
N LYS A 151 -5.00 8.96 -9.21
CA LYS A 151 -5.46 8.29 -10.42
C LYS A 151 -6.09 6.93 -10.09
N PRO A 152 -7.44 6.82 -10.08
CA PRO A 152 -8.16 5.58 -9.78
C PRO A 152 -7.66 4.34 -10.53
N TYR A 153 -7.31 4.48 -11.80
CA TYR A 153 -6.85 3.36 -12.61
C TYR A 153 -5.57 2.71 -12.07
N LYS A 154 -4.74 3.40 -11.28
CA LYS A 154 -3.50 2.84 -10.75
C LYS A 154 -3.74 1.64 -9.86
N ALA A 155 -4.87 1.61 -9.16
CA ALA A 155 -5.26 0.51 -8.28
C ALA A 155 -6.14 -0.53 -8.97
N PHE A 156 -6.40 -0.42 -10.28
CA PHE A 156 -7.43 -1.19 -10.97
C PHE A 156 -7.30 -2.72 -10.86
N LEU A 157 -6.07 -3.23 -10.71
CA LEU A 157 -5.79 -4.66 -10.55
C LEU A 157 -5.78 -5.14 -9.09
N ASN A 158 -5.96 -4.23 -8.13
CA ASN A 158 -6.00 -4.58 -6.71
C ASN A 158 -7.40 -5.09 -6.30
N PRO A 159 -7.49 -5.81 -5.17
CA PRO A 159 -8.79 -6.11 -4.56
C PRO A 159 -9.60 -4.82 -4.33
N PRO A 160 -10.94 -4.88 -4.40
CA PRO A 160 -11.82 -3.75 -4.13
C PRO A 160 -11.50 -3.10 -2.78
N ASN A 161 -11.73 -1.78 -2.69
CA ASN A 161 -11.61 -1.00 -1.45
C ASN A 161 -10.21 -0.98 -0.80
N THR A 162 -9.16 -1.33 -1.54
CA THR A 162 -7.76 -1.23 -1.06
C THR A 162 -7.08 0.10 -1.39
N GLY A 163 -7.81 1.04 -1.98
CA GLY A 163 -7.29 2.36 -2.29
C GLY A 163 -8.35 3.46 -2.27
N ILE A 164 -7.89 4.67 -2.04
CA ILE A 164 -8.65 5.92 -2.09
C ILE A 164 -7.99 6.88 -3.08
N PHE A 165 -8.79 7.77 -3.66
CA PHE A 165 -8.35 8.56 -4.81
C PHE A 165 -8.66 10.05 -4.66
N PRO A 166 -7.89 10.78 -3.84
CA PRO A 166 -8.03 12.24 -3.73
C PRO A 166 -7.94 12.95 -5.10
N GLU A 167 -8.39 14.20 -5.15
CA GLU A 167 -8.16 15.04 -6.32
C GLU A 167 -6.66 15.31 -6.52
N SER A 168 -6.25 15.48 -7.78
CA SER A 168 -4.85 15.78 -8.08
C SER A 168 -4.44 17.14 -7.50
N TYR A 169 -3.28 17.20 -6.86
CA TYR A 169 -2.69 18.45 -6.40
C TYR A 169 -2.49 19.45 -7.56
N VAL A 170 -3.06 20.65 -7.39
CA VAL A 170 -2.98 21.77 -8.34
C VAL A 170 -2.13 22.89 -7.74
N PRO A 171 -0.95 23.21 -8.30
CA PRO A 171 -0.02 24.21 -7.75
C PRO A 171 -0.57 25.62 -7.53
N HIS A 172 -1.67 25.96 -8.19
CA HIS A 172 -2.29 27.29 -8.19
C HIS A 172 -3.55 27.36 -7.30
N ASN A 173 -3.89 26.26 -6.63
CA ASN A 173 -5.00 26.23 -5.70
C ASN A 173 -4.50 26.65 -4.32
N ASP A 174 -4.52 27.95 -4.02
CA ASP A 174 -4.11 28.47 -2.71
C ASP A 174 -5.08 28.06 -1.57
N ALA A 175 -6.26 27.53 -1.93
CA ALA A 175 -7.23 26.98 -0.99
C ALA A 175 -7.06 25.46 -0.77
N ASP A 176 -6.03 24.84 -1.34
CA ASP A 176 -5.75 23.41 -1.15
C ASP A 176 -5.45 23.12 0.33
N LYS A 177 -6.25 22.21 0.90
CA LYS A 177 -6.16 21.76 2.29
C LYS A 177 -6.17 20.24 2.39
N GLU A 178 -5.90 19.53 1.29
CA GLU A 178 -6.03 18.06 1.24
C GLU A 178 -5.14 17.39 2.29
N LEU A 179 -3.95 17.93 2.52
CA LEU A 179 -2.99 17.44 3.52
C LEU A 179 -3.01 18.21 4.85
N ASP A 180 -4.06 19.00 5.12
CA ASP A 180 -4.22 19.68 6.41
C ASP A 180 -4.33 18.61 7.54
N PRO A 181 -3.54 18.70 8.62
CA PRO A 181 -3.61 17.76 9.75
C PRO A 181 -4.99 17.60 10.40
N ASN A 182 -5.86 18.60 10.23
CA ASN A 182 -7.24 18.60 10.69
C ASN A 182 -8.26 18.49 9.53
N GLY A 183 -7.77 18.30 8.30
CA GLY A 183 -8.60 18.11 7.11
C GLY A 183 -9.13 16.69 6.97
N GLU A 184 -10.03 16.53 5.99
CA GLU A 184 -10.79 15.30 5.75
C GLU A 184 -9.91 14.07 5.55
N LEU A 185 -8.82 14.16 4.76
CA LEU A 185 -7.93 13.02 4.54
C LEU A 185 -7.23 12.58 5.83
N CYS A 186 -6.77 13.53 6.65
CA CYS A 186 -6.15 13.18 7.93
C CYS A 186 -7.14 12.59 8.93
N ILE A 187 -8.40 13.05 8.93
CA ILE A 187 -9.47 12.46 9.73
C ILE A 187 -9.76 11.03 9.25
N PHE A 188 -9.90 10.82 7.94
CA PHE A 188 -10.08 9.52 7.32
C PHE A 188 -8.96 8.54 7.72
N LEU A 189 -7.70 8.98 7.65
CA LEU A 189 -6.54 8.15 8.01
C LEU A 189 -6.47 7.79 9.50
N LYS A 190 -7.03 8.60 10.40
CA LYS A 190 -7.19 8.23 11.82
C LYS A 190 -8.15 7.04 11.95
N GLY A 191 -9.27 7.07 11.23
CA GLY A 191 -10.21 5.94 11.21
C GLY A 191 -9.61 4.67 10.59
N VAL A 192 -8.82 4.80 9.51
CA VAL A 192 -8.06 3.67 8.93
C VAL A 192 -7.08 3.05 9.94
N ALA A 193 -6.45 3.88 10.78
CA ALA A 193 -5.52 3.39 11.80
C ALA A 193 -6.22 2.56 12.88
N GLU A 194 -7.47 2.89 13.21
CA GLU A 194 -8.31 2.20 14.21
C GLU A 194 -9.07 1.00 13.63
N ALA A 195 -9.33 1.00 12.32
CA ALA A 195 -10.11 -0.03 11.65
C ALA A 195 -9.51 -1.45 11.80
N GLY A 196 -10.36 -2.45 12.04
CA GLY A 196 -9.95 -3.86 12.04
C GLY A 196 -9.50 -4.33 10.65
N ASP A 197 -10.22 -3.89 9.61
CA ASP A 197 -9.97 -4.18 8.20
C ASP A 197 -10.07 -2.89 7.37
N VAL A 198 -9.01 -2.59 6.62
CA VAL A 198 -8.92 -1.38 5.79
C VAL A 198 -9.95 -1.40 4.66
N GLY A 199 -10.16 -2.55 4.02
CA GLY A 199 -11.10 -2.69 2.91
C GLY A 199 -12.55 -2.46 3.33
N ILE A 200 -12.96 -3.01 4.48
CA ILE A 200 -14.28 -2.73 5.07
C ILE A 200 -14.42 -1.24 5.37
N TYR A 201 -13.42 -0.63 6.01
CA TYR A 201 -13.48 0.79 6.36
C TYR A 201 -13.62 1.69 5.13
N VAL A 202 -12.82 1.46 4.07
CA VAL A 202 -12.88 2.22 2.81
C VAL A 202 -14.21 2.00 2.08
N LYS A 203 -14.80 0.80 2.17
CA LYS A 203 -16.13 0.53 1.60
C LYS A 203 -17.21 1.37 2.27
N ASP A 204 -17.18 1.46 3.60
CA ASP A 204 -18.17 2.18 4.39
C ASP A 204 -17.94 3.70 4.38
N HIS A 205 -16.70 4.13 4.09
CA HIS A 205 -16.26 5.53 4.03
C HIS A 205 -15.52 5.78 2.71
N PRO A 206 -16.21 5.83 1.55
CA PRO A 206 -15.55 6.12 0.28
C PRO A 206 -14.91 7.53 0.32
N PHE A 207 -13.70 7.66 -0.24
CA PHE A 207 -12.95 8.92 -0.22
C PHE A 207 -12.40 9.28 -1.62
N GLY A 208 -12.72 10.50 -2.07
CA GLY A 208 -12.27 11.05 -3.34
C GLY A 208 -13.01 10.49 -4.56
N GLN A 209 -12.29 10.39 -5.68
CA GLN A 209 -12.77 9.87 -6.96
C GLN A 209 -13.16 8.38 -6.85
N PRO A 210 -14.14 7.90 -7.63
CA PRO A 210 -14.54 6.50 -7.61
C PRO A 210 -13.46 5.59 -8.21
N ALA A 211 -13.33 4.38 -7.67
CA ALA A 211 -12.51 3.33 -8.25
C ALA A 211 -13.01 2.95 -9.66
N VAL A 212 -12.11 2.49 -10.52
CA VAL A 212 -12.50 1.97 -11.85
C VAL A 212 -13.30 0.66 -11.65
N SER A 213 -14.56 0.70 -12.05
CA SER A 213 -15.50 -0.43 -12.02
C SER A 213 -16.23 -0.55 -13.37
N SER A 214 -17.12 -1.53 -13.49
CA SER A 214 -17.95 -1.72 -14.69
C SER A 214 -18.85 -0.54 -15.05
N SER A 215 -19.08 0.39 -14.11
CA SER A 215 -19.83 1.62 -14.38
C SER A 215 -18.96 2.78 -14.89
N HIS A 216 -17.64 2.60 -15.01
CA HIS A 216 -16.75 3.64 -15.49
C HIS A 216 -16.99 3.92 -16.99
N PRO A 217 -17.00 5.20 -17.45
CA PRO A 217 -17.26 5.53 -18.85
C PRO A 217 -16.33 4.82 -19.85
N ASP A 218 -15.06 4.69 -19.49
CA ASP A 218 -14.05 3.96 -20.27
C ASP A 218 -13.92 2.48 -19.86
N TRP A 219 -14.96 1.83 -19.32
CA TRP A 219 -14.87 0.44 -18.85
C TRP A 219 -14.36 -0.52 -19.92
N GLU A 220 -14.86 -0.40 -21.16
CA GLU A 220 -14.44 -1.25 -22.28
C GLU A 220 -12.92 -1.23 -22.51
N PHE A 221 -12.29 -0.05 -22.37
CA PHE A 221 -10.84 0.08 -22.46
C PHE A 221 -10.15 -0.66 -21.31
N TYR A 222 -10.59 -0.45 -20.08
CA TYR A 222 -9.97 -1.07 -18.91
C TYR A 222 -10.19 -2.59 -18.87
N SER A 223 -11.35 -3.09 -19.29
CA SER A 223 -11.63 -4.53 -19.37
C SER A 223 -10.72 -5.21 -20.39
N GLN A 224 -10.55 -4.63 -21.59
CA GLN A 224 -9.62 -5.13 -22.62
C GLN A 224 -8.17 -5.17 -22.10
N VAL A 225 -7.73 -4.12 -21.39
CA VAL A 225 -6.40 -4.09 -20.77
C VAL A 225 -6.25 -5.23 -19.75
N LYS A 226 -7.26 -5.43 -18.90
CA LYS A 226 -7.25 -6.49 -17.87
C LYS A 226 -7.15 -7.87 -18.51
N GLU A 227 -7.97 -8.14 -19.53
CA GLU A 227 -7.95 -9.40 -20.29
C GLU A 227 -6.58 -9.66 -20.91
N SER A 228 -5.98 -8.66 -21.57
CA SER A 228 -4.64 -8.78 -22.15
C SER A 228 -3.56 -9.11 -21.10
N ILE A 229 -3.65 -8.52 -19.91
CA ILE A 229 -2.72 -8.83 -18.82
C ILE A 229 -2.91 -10.25 -18.30
N LEU A 230 -4.16 -10.70 -18.12
CA LEU A 230 -4.46 -12.06 -17.67
C LEU A 230 -3.96 -13.11 -18.66
N GLN A 231 -4.15 -12.88 -19.97
CA GLN A 231 -3.60 -13.76 -21.01
C GLN A 231 -2.08 -13.88 -20.93
N LYS A 232 -1.36 -12.76 -20.73
CA LYS A 232 0.11 -12.77 -20.59
C LYS A 232 0.61 -13.48 -19.33
N ARG A 233 -0.22 -13.61 -18.29
CA ARG A 233 0.12 -14.29 -17.03
C ARG A 233 -0.17 -15.79 -17.04
N GLY A 234 -1.07 -16.23 -17.91
CA GLY A 234 -1.44 -17.64 -18.07
C GLY A 234 -0.51 -18.43 -19.00
N HIS A 235 0.47 -17.77 -19.60
CA HIS A 235 1.56 -18.35 -20.39
C HIS A 235 2.87 -18.27 -19.62
#